data_AF-A0A5C5TQQ2-F1
#
_entry.id   AF-A0A5C5TQQ2-F1
#
_cell.length_a   1.000
_cell.length_b   1.000
_cell.length_c   1.000
_cell.angle_alpha   90.00
_cell.angle_beta   90.00
_cell.angle_gamma   90.00
#
_symmetry.space_group_name_H-M   'P 1'
#
loop_
_entity.id
_entity.type
_entity.pdbx_description
1 polymer ?
#
loop_
_entity_poly.entity_id
_entity_poly.type
_entity_poly.pdbx_seq_one_letter_code
_entity_poly.pdbx_strand_id
1 'polypeptide(L)'
;MTMPDPSTTARATSADVPRPGHGALTYVIPALLGVNALIMLAAGPFWYATTPGVPQTGPYNGHFVADIGIAFAAASVSLLMGLLPLPQARLFALPGAIFLIGHALLHLLGIVHHGLSDVVAVATEIIGIYLPAWVAWHIVQPELPTLVAMVRAPALVINAGIRAAERRLGVTMDYVRDIARTSPATFGKLQQVSALANRKPHGDPAPFHFAGLGAVVHDDCGECVQIHVNLARADGVRADWLRAVLADQLDDLPAPLADAFRLGRAVAAGDPAMETYRARLQQHYGTATVAALAFEIGIARFHPSLKRALGVARSCTPVSVKVSDG
;
A
#
# COMPACT_ATOMS: atom_id res chain seq x y z
N MET A 1 25.31 -36.83 -17.21
CA MET A 1 24.16 -35.98 -16.83
C MET A 1 24.62 -34.53 -17.02
N THR A 2 24.39 -33.99 -18.21
CA THR A 2 24.83 -32.66 -18.64
C THR A 2 23.85 -31.60 -18.13
N MET A 3 24.36 -30.56 -17.46
CA MET A 3 23.55 -29.42 -17.01
C MET A 3 23.03 -28.64 -18.22
N PRO A 4 21.76 -28.17 -18.21
CA PRO A 4 21.24 -27.34 -19.29
C PRO A 4 21.80 -25.90 -19.23
N ASP A 5 21.99 -25.35 -20.44
CA ASP A 5 22.51 -24.02 -20.77
C ASP A 5 21.60 -22.88 -20.26
N PRO A 6 22.13 -21.87 -19.53
CA PRO A 6 21.35 -20.77 -18.96
C PRO A 6 20.90 -19.69 -19.97
N SER A 7 21.20 -19.79 -21.27
CA SER A 7 20.97 -18.68 -22.22
C SER A 7 19.58 -18.59 -22.87
N THR A 8 18.53 -19.26 -22.38
CA THR A 8 17.17 -19.20 -22.97
C THR A 8 16.06 -18.80 -22.00
N THR A 9 16.35 -17.97 -21.00
CA THR A 9 15.28 -17.21 -20.32
C THR A 9 15.00 -15.94 -21.12
N ALA A 10 14.13 -16.07 -22.11
CA ALA A 10 13.49 -14.92 -22.75
C ALA A 10 12.95 -14.01 -21.63
N ARG A 11 13.46 -12.78 -21.54
CA ARG A 11 12.81 -11.72 -20.77
C ARG A 11 11.40 -11.61 -21.33
N ALA A 12 10.41 -12.12 -20.61
CA ALA A 12 9.02 -11.75 -20.82
C ALA A 12 8.97 -10.23 -20.69
N THR A 13 8.98 -9.53 -21.81
CA THR A 13 8.68 -8.11 -21.86
C THR A 13 7.30 -7.96 -21.22
N SER A 14 7.10 -6.89 -20.44
CA SER A 14 5.83 -6.53 -19.79
C SER A 14 4.63 -6.36 -20.74
N ALA A 15 4.76 -6.76 -22.00
CA ALA A 15 3.74 -6.80 -23.04
C ALA A 15 2.82 -8.03 -22.97
N ASP A 16 3.19 -9.09 -22.22
CA ASP A 16 2.51 -10.40 -22.29
C ASP A 16 1.48 -10.66 -21.17
N VAL A 17 1.12 -9.64 -20.39
CA VAL A 17 -0.02 -9.74 -19.46
C VAL A 17 -1.30 -9.47 -20.27
N PRO A 18 -2.23 -10.45 -20.38
CA PRO A 18 -3.51 -10.23 -21.06
C PRO A 18 -4.23 -9.04 -20.44
N ARG A 19 -4.45 -7.98 -21.22
CA ARG A 19 -5.26 -6.86 -20.76
C ARG A 19 -6.69 -7.38 -20.62
N PRO A 20 -7.36 -7.21 -19.45
CA PRO A 20 -8.76 -7.59 -19.32
C PRO A 20 -9.54 -6.90 -20.44
N GLY A 21 -10.32 -7.70 -21.20
CA GLY A 21 -11.10 -7.21 -22.32
C GLY A 21 -11.99 -6.05 -21.89
N HIS A 22 -11.95 -4.96 -22.66
CA HIS A 22 -12.82 -3.81 -22.45
C HIS A 22 -14.27 -4.21 -22.76
N GLY A 23 -15.15 -4.19 -21.75
CA GLY A 23 -16.58 -4.41 -21.97
C GLY A 23 -17.19 -3.33 -22.86
N ALA A 24 -18.25 -3.63 -23.62
CA ALA A 24 -18.84 -2.72 -24.60
C ALA A 24 -19.16 -1.31 -24.02
N LEU A 25 -19.57 -1.23 -22.76
CA LEU A 25 -19.84 0.03 -22.05
C LEU A 25 -18.64 0.99 -22.03
N THR A 26 -17.42 0.49 -22.00
CA THR A 26 -16.20 1.33 -21.98
C THR A 26 -15.98 2.11 -23.28
N TYR A 27 -16.56 1.67 -24.40
CA TYR A 27 -16.55 2.41 -25.67
C TYR A 27 -17.83 3.21 -25.89
N VAL A 28 -18.97 2.61 -25.54
CA VAL A 28 -20.28 3.22 -25.77
C VAL A 28 -20.45 4.49 -24.95
N ILE A 29 -20.09 4.48 -23.67
CA ILE A 29 -20.29 5.64 -22.80
C ILE A 29 -19.46 6.85 -23.24
N PRO A 30 -18.14 6.75 -23.49
CA PRO A 30 -17.38 7.87 -24.06
C PRO A 30 -17.94 8.39 -25.39
N ALA A 31 -18.43 7.51 -26.27
CA ALA A 31 -19.05 7.92 -27.52
C ALA A 31 -20.35 8.73 -27.29
N LEU A 32 -21.21 8.28 -26.36
CA LEU A 32 -22.43 9.01 -26.00
C LEU A 32 -22.12 10.37 -25.37
N LEU A 33 -21.06 10.49 -24.55
CA LEU A 33 -20.59 11.79 -24.05
C LEU A 33 -20.20 12.73 -25.19
N GLY A 34 -19.53 12.20 -26.21
CA GLY A 34 -19.17 12.95 -27.42
C GLY A 34 -20.40 13.40 -28.21
N VAL A 35 -21.39 12.52 -28.39
CA VAL A 35 -22.67 12.88 -29.04
C VAL A 35 -23.40 13.96 -28.24
N ASN A 36 -23.49 13.82 -26.91
CA ASN A 36 -24.08 14.83 -26.05
C ASN A 36 -23.37 16.19 -26.21
N ALA A 37 -22.04 16.20 -26.19
CA ALA A 37 -21.25 17.40 -26.41
C ALA A 37 -21.55 18.07 -27.78
N LEU A 38 -21.67 17.28 -28.84
CA LEU A 38 -22.00 17.80 -30.18
C LEU A 38 -23.41 18.43 -30.20
N ILE A 39 -24.39 17.82 -29.52
CA ILE A 39 -25.75 18.39 -29.42
C ILE A 39 -25.71 19.71 -28.64
N MET A 40 -24.95 19.80 -27.54
CA MET A 40 -24.81 21.04 -26.78
C MET A 40 -24.20 22.18 -27.61
N LEU A 41 -23.20 21.86 -28.43
CA LEU A 41 -22.49 22.83 -29.26
C LEU A 41 -23.27 23.25 -30.52
N ALA A 42 -23.99 22.32 -31.15
CA ALA A 42 -24.71 22.58 -32.39
C ALA A 42 -26.18 22.99 -32.18
N ALA A 43 -26.81 22.49 -31.12
CA ALA A 43 -28.24 22.62 -30.84
C ALA A 43 -28.52 22.90 -29.35
N GLY A 44 -27.72 23.80 -28.75
CA GLY A 44 -27.80 24.14 -27.32
C GLY A 44 -29.20 24.47 -26.78
N PRO A 45 -30.05 25.27 -27.47
CA PRO A 45 -31.41 25.55 -27.00
C PRO A 45 -32.30 24.30 -26.94
N PHE A 46 -32.15 23.39 -27.91
CA PHE A 46 -32.86 22.12 -27.93
C PHE A 46 -32.39 21.24 -26.77
N TRP A 47 -31.07 21.06 -26.63
CA TRP A 47 -30.49 20.30 -25.52
C TRP A 47 -31.00 20.80 -24.17
N TYR A 48 -30.99 22.12 -23.97
CA TYR A 48 -31.44 22.75 -22.73
C TYR A 48 -32.91 22.42 -22.43
N ALA A 49 -33.79 22.58 -23.42
CA ALA A 49 -35.23 22.37 -23.25
C ALA A 49 -35.60 20.90 -23.01
N THR A 50 -34.82 19.95 -23.56
CA THR A 50 -35.15 18.52 -23.51
C THR A 50 -34.38 17.71 -22.46
N THR A 51 -33.35 18.27 -21.83
CA THR A 51 -32.57 17.55 -20.82
C THR A 51 -33.29 17.61 -19.47
N PRO A 52 -33.70 16.46 -18.88
CA PRO A 52 -34.42 16.46 -17.61
C PRO A 52 -33.59 17.11 -16.49
N GLY A 53 -34.24 17.94 -15.66
CA GLY A 53 -33.61 18.63 -14.54
C GLY A 53 -32.86 19.92 -14.90
N VAL A 54 -32.43 20.09 -16.16
CA VAL A 54 -31.63 21.26 -16.59
C VAL A 54 -32.43 22.56 -16.59
N PRO A 55 -33.63 22.67 -17.20
CA PRO A 55 -34.43 23.90 -17.18
C PRO A 55 -34.77 24.40 -15.78
N GLN A 56 -34.82 23.51 -14.79
CA GLN A 56 -35.12 23.84 -13.40
C GLN A 56 -33.95 24.55 -12.69
N THR A 57 -32.74 24.53 -13.28
CA THR A 57 -31.54 25.16 -12.70
C THR A 57 -31.41 26.66 -12.98
N GLY A 58 -32.20 27.23 -13.90
CA GLY A 58 -32.16 28.66 -14.21
C GLY A 58 -32.64 29.03 -15.61
N PRO A 59 -32.30 30.23 -16.12
CA PRO A 59 -32.52 30.61 -17.52
C PRO A 59 -31.42 30.07 -18.45
N TYR A 60 -31.76 29.87 -19.73
CA TYR A 60 -30.80 29.42 -20.74
C TYR A 60 -29.66 30.43 -20.94
N ASN A 61 -28.42 29.93 -20.92
CA ASN A 61 -27.22 30.67 -21.29
C ASN A 61 -26.44 29.86 -22.33
N GLY A 62 -26.42 30.34 -23.58
CA GLY A 62 -25.78 29.62 -24.68
C GLY A 62 -24.27 29.46 -24.56
N HIS A 63 -23.58 30.45 -23.99
CA HIS A 63 -22.14 30.35 -23.74
C HIS A 63 -21.82 29.28 -22.70
N PHE A 64 -22.58 29.28 -21.60
CA PHE A 64 -22.44 28.29 -20.54
C PHE A 64 -22.70 26.85 -21.04
N VAL A 65 -23.74 26.65 -21.86
CA VAL A 65 -24.01 25.35 -22.49
C VAL A 65 -22.88 24.94 -23.43
N ALA A 66 -22.30 25.87 -24.19
CA ALA A 66 -21.15 25.58 -25.05
C ALA A 66 -19.90 25.17 -24.24
N ASP A 67 -19.61 25.85 -23.13
CA ASP A 67 -18.48 25.51 -22.24
C ASP A 67 -18.62 24.09 -21.67
N ILE A 68 -19.81 23.72 -21.22
CA ILE A 68 -20.10 22.35 -20.76
C ILE A 68 -19.94 21.37 -21.93
N GLY A 69 -20.42 21.72 -23.12
CA GLY A 69 -20.21 20.91 -24.33
C GLY A 69 -18.73 20.64 -24.62
N ILE A 70 -17.86 21.65 -24.50
CA ILE A 70 -16.40 21.48 -24.65
C ILE A 70 -15.85 20.56 -23.56
N ALA A 71 -16.29 20.69 -22.30
CA ALA A 71 -15.86 19.82 -21.22
C ALA A 71 -16.23 18.34 -21.46
N PHE A 72 -17.47 18.08 -21.90
CA PHE A 72 -17.91 16.72 -22.26
C PHE A 72 -17.18 16.16 -23.49
N ALA A 73 -16.88 17.00 -24.49
CA ALA A 73 -16.06 16.61 -25.63
C ALA A 73 -14.62 16.23 -25.19
N ALA A 74 -14.01 17.05 -24.34
CA ALA A 74 -12.67 16.79 -23.81
C ALA A 74 -12.64 15.51 -22.97
N ALA A 75 -13.66 15.28 -22.14
CA ALA A 75 -13.80 14.05 -21.37
C ALA A 75 -13.97 12.82 -22.28
N SER A 76 -14.81 12.91 -23.32
CA SER A 76 -14.98 11.84 -24.31
C SER A 76 -13.65 11.47 -24.98
N VAL A 77 -12.92 12.46 -25.50
CA VAL A 77 -11.62 12.25 -26.15
C VAL A 77 -10.59 11.69 -25.16
N SER A 78 -10.53 12.22 -23.94
CA SER A 78 -9.66 11.72 -22.87
C SER A 78 -9.90 10.24 -22.58
N LEU A 79 -11.16 9.82 -22.40
CA LEU A 79 -11.50 8.42 -22.16
C LEU A 79 -11.17 7.52 -23.35
N LEU A 80 -11.47 7.95 -24.57
CA LEU A 80 -11.17 7.18 -25.80
C LEU A 80 -9.66 7.02 -26.03
N MET A 81 -8.87 8.07 -25.78
CA MET A 81 -7.39 7.97 -25.78
C MET A 81 -6.90 6.97 -24.72
N GLY A 82 -7.59 6.91 -23.58
CA GLY A 82 -7.41 5.92 -22.52
C GLY A 82 -7.48 4.45 -22.96
N LEU A 83 -8.18 4.19 -24.06
CA LEU A 83 -8.44 2.85 -24.60
C LEU A 83 -7.53 2.49 -25.78
N LEU A 84 -6.65 3.40 -26.20
CA LEU A 84 -5.70 3.10 -27.27
C LEU A 84 -4.78 1.95 -26.86
N PRO A 85 -4.35 1.10 -27.81
CA PRO A 85 -3.48 -0.04 -27.52
C PRO A 85 -2.02 0.36 -27.23
N LEU A 86 -1.77 1.56 -26.67
CA LEU A 86 -0.45 2.08 -26.34
C LEU A 86 -0.07 1.74 -24.90
N PRO A 87 1.24 1.59 -24.59
CA PRO A 87 1.71 1.55 -23.20
C PRO A 87 1.20 2.78 -22.42
N GLN A 88 0.70 2.55 -21.20
CA GLN A 88 0.17 3.59 -20.30
C GLN A 88 -0.96 4.47 -20.88
N ALA A 89 -1.62 4.06 -21.97
CA ALA A 89 -2.70 4.82 -22.61
C ALA A 89 -3.79 5.25 -21.62
N ARG A 90 -4.13 4.38 -20.66
CA ARG A 90 -5.11 4.63 -19.59
C ARG A 90 -4.83 5.89 -18.76
N LEU A 91 -3.59 6.40 -18.73
CA LEU A 91 -3.27 7.69 -18.10
C LEU A 91 -3.91 8.87 -18.84
N PHE A 92 -4.16 8.77 -20.15
CA PHE A 92 -4.89 9.78 -20.91
C PHE A 92 -6.35 9.90 -20.48
N ALA A 93 -6.93 8.88 -19.84
CA ALA A 93 -8.29 8.93 -19.28
C ALA A 93 -8.38 9.75 -17.98
N LEU A 94 -7.25 10.08 -17.35
CA LEU A 94 -7.24 10.70 -16.02
C LEU A 94 -7.96 12.06 -16.00
N PRO A 95 -7.73 13.01 -16.92
CA PRO A 95 -8.45 14.29 -16.92
C PRO A 95 -9.97 14.12 -17.07
N GLY A 96 -10.42 13.25 -17.99
CA GLY A 96 -11.83 12.94 -18.19
C GLY A 96 -12.47 12.28 -16.96
N ALA A 97 -11.74 11.37 -16.30
CA ALA A 97 -12.19 10.74 -15.07
C ALA A 97 -12.30 11.74 -13.91
N ILE A 98 -11.34 12.65 -13.76
CA ILE A 98 -11.39 13.73 -12.75
C ILE A 98 -12.65 14.58 -12.95
N PHE A 99 -12.92 15.00 -14.19
CA PHE A 99 -14.10 15.79 -14.51
C PHE A 99 -15.39 15.04 -14.20
N LEU A 100 -15.57 13.81 -14.70
CA LEU A 100 -16.82 13.06 -14.56
C LEU A 100 -17.09 12.64 -13.11
N ILE A 101 -16.07 12.20 -12.38
CA ILE A 101 -16.20 11.84 -10.96
C ILE A 101 -16.49 13.10 -10.14
N GLY A 102 -15.78 14.20 -10.38
CA GLY A 102 -16.05 15.48 -9.72
C GLY A 102 -17.46 15.99 -9.98
N HIS A 103 -17.93 15.89 -11.22
CA HIS A 103 -19.29 16.26 -11.61
C HIS A 103 -20.34 15.40 -10.90
N ALA A 104 -20.16 14.07 -10.84
CA ALA A 104 -21.05 13.19 -10.09
C ALA A 104 -21.08 13.51 -8.59
N LEU A 105 -19.94 13.92 -8.00
CA LEU A 105 -19.89 14.37 -6.60
C LEU A 105 -20.66 15.67 -6.38
N LEU A 106 -20.64 16.61 -7.35
CA LEU A 106 -21.46 17.83 -7.27
C LEU A 106 -22.96 17.50 -7.27
N HIS A 107 -23.40 16.56 -8.11
CA HIS A 107 -24.79 16.09 -8.12
C HIS A 107 -25.18 15.38 -6.82
N LEU A 108 -24.28 14.54 -6.28
CA LEU A 108 -24.48 13.90 -4.99
C LEU A 108 -24.66 14.94 -3.87
N LEU A 109 -23.81 15.96 -3.83
CA LEU A 109 -23.95 17.07 -2.89
C LEU A 109 -25.27 17.81 -3.09
N GLY A 110 -25.68 18.05 -4.33
CA GLY A 110 -26.98 18.64 -4.66
C GLY A 110 -28.15 17.85 -4.07
N ILE A 111 -28.16 16.53 -4.25
CA ILE A 111 -29.18 15.61 -3.70
C ILE A 111 -29.16 15.62 -2.17
N VAL A 112 -27.98 15.63 -1.54
CA VAL A 112 -27.86 15.66 -0.07
C VAL A 112 -28.48 16.96 0.49
N HIS A 113 -28.34 18.08 -0.20
CA HIS A 113 -28.87 19.37 0.27
C HIS A 113 -30.36 19.59 -0.03
N HIS A 114 -30.85 19.11 -1.18
CA HIS A 114 -32.20 19.43 -1.68
C HIS A 114 -33.17 18.24 -1.66
N GLY A 115 -32.69 17.04 -1.30
CA GLY A 115 -33.47 15.81 -1.32
C GLY A 115 -33.56 15.16 -2.71
N LEU A 116 -34.19 13.98 -2.76
CA LEU A 116 -34.51 13.31 -4.02
C LEU A 116 -35.74 13.95 -4.66
N SER A 117 -35.69 14.11 -5.98
CA SER A 117 -36.82 14.50 -6.81
C SER A 117 -37.69 13.28 -7.14
N ASP A 118 -38.27 13.20 -8.35
CA ASP A 118 -39.04 12.04 -8.82
C ASP A 118 -38.16 10.89 -9.38
N VAL A 119 -38.80 9.74 -9.61
CA VAL A 119 -38.15 8.50 -10.08
C VAL A 119 -37.49 8.65 -11.46
N VAL A 120 -38.06 9.46 -12.35
CA VAL A 120 -37.53 9.66 -13.71
C VAL A 120 -36.27 10.52 -13.66
N ALA A 121 -36.25 11.56 -12.82
CA ALA A 121 -35.08 12.36 -12.55
C ALA A 121 -33.96 11.53 -11.91
N VAL A 122 -34.27 10.69 -10.92
CA VAL A 122 -33.28 9.77 -10.31
C VAL A 122 -32.70 8.79 -11.34
N ALA A 123 -33.54 8.21 -12.21
CA ALA A 123 -33.06 7.32 -13.26
C ALA A 123 -32.15 8.06 -14.26
N THR A 124 -32.49 9.31 -14.60
CA THR A 124 -31.70 10.15 -15.50
C THR A 124 -30.36 10.51 -14.88
N GLU A 125 -30.32 10.83 -13.59
CA GLU A 125 -29.08 11.07 -12.83
C GLU A 125 -28.17 9.83 -12.83
N ILE A 126 -28.72 8.64 -12.55
CA ILE A 126 -27.96 7.38 -12.56
C ILE A 126 -27.32 7.12 -13.93
N ILE A 127 -28.10 7.27 -15.00
CA ILE A 127 -27.65 6.95 -16.36
C ILE A 127 -26.74 8.04 -16.93
N GLY A 128 -27.10 9.30 -16.73
CA GLY A 128 -26.44 10.46 -17.35
C GLY A 128 -25.21 10.96 -16.58
N ILE A 129 -25.15 10.74 -15.26
CA ILE A 129 -24.11 11.29 -14.40
C ILE A 129 -23.27 10.19 -13.75
N TYR A 130 -23.90 9.28 -12.98
CA TYR A 130 -23.16 8.29 -12.18
C TYR A 130 -22.56 7.16 -13.03
N LEU A 131 -23.26 6.68 -14.06
CA LEU A 131 -22.76 5.64 -14.95
C LEU A 131 -21.50 6.09 -15.73
N PRO A 132 -21.44 7.30 -16.32
CA PRO A 132 -20.20 7.84 -16.89
C PRO A 132 -19.05 7.94 -15.91
N ALA A 133 -19.29 8.41 -14.68
CA ALA A 133 -18.27 8.47 -13.64
C ALA A 133 -17.75 7.07 -13.27
N TRP A 134 -18.63 6.09 -13.16
CA TRP A 134 -18.27 4.70 -12.90
C TRP A 134 -17.42 4.11 -14.04
N VAL A 135 -17.83 4.29 -15.30
CA VAL A 135 -17.03 3.83 -16.45
C VAL A 135 -15.66 4.48 -16.48
N ALA A 136 -15.58 5.80 -16.23
CA ALA A 136 -14.31 6.52 -16.19
C ALA A 136 -13.37 6.01 -15.08
N TRP A 137 -13.91 5.75 -13.88
CA TRP A 137 -13.19 5.08 -12.81
C TRP A 137 -12.65 3.71 -13.25
N HIS A 138 -13.49 2.89 -13.90
CA HIS A 138 -13.10 1.56 -14.35
C HIS A 138 -11.97 1.57 -15.40
N ILE A 139 -11.89 2.61 -16.23
CA ILE A 139 -10.83 2.80 -17.21
C ILE A 139 -9.51 3.19 -16.53
N VAL A 140 -9.55 4.12 -15.56
CA VAL A 140 -8.32 4.70 -14.96
C VAL A 140 -7.77 3.92 -13.76
N GLN A 141 -8.62 3.24 -12.98
CA GLN A 141 -8.23 2.56 -11.73
C GLN A 141 -7.01 1.62 -11.84
N PRO A 142 -6.77 0.89 -12.95
CA PRO A 142 -5.64 -0.02 -13.02
C PRO A 142 -4.27 0.69 -13.03
N GLU A 143 -4.24 1.98 -13.40
CA GLU A 143 -3.00 2.77 -13.45
C GLU A 143 -2.75 3.62 -12.19
N LEU A 144 -3.68 3.64 -11.23
CA LEU A 144 -3.50 4.38 -9.98
C LEU A 144 -2.23 3.97 -9.21
N PRO A 145 -1.86 2.68 -9.09
CA PRO A 145 -0.60 2.29 -8.48
C PRO A 145 0.63 2.83 -9.23
N THR A 146 0.56 2.86 -10.56
CA THR A 146 1.61 3.43 -11.42
C THR A 146 1.77 4.93 -11.16
N LEU A 147 0.67 5.69 -11.10
CA LEU A 147 0.68 7.11 -10.80
C LEU A 147 1.25 7.41 -9.41
N VAL A 148 0.80 6.68 -8.39
CA VAL A 148 1.32 6.81 -7.02
C VAL A 148 2.82 6.50 -6.98
N ALA A 149 3.28 5.50 -7.73
CA ALA A 149 4.70 5.18 -7.84
C ALA A 149 5.52 6.21 -8.66
N MET A 150 4.89 6.87 -9.64
CA MET A 150 5.50 7.92 -10.47
C MET A 150 5.67 9.24 -9.73
N VAL A 151 4.78 9.56 -8.78
CA VAL A 151 4.97 10.67 -7.84
C VAL A 151 6.10 10.30 -6.87
N ARG A 152 7.34 10.40 -7.35
CA ARG A 152 8.53 10.24 -6.53
C ARG A 152 8.52 11.33 -5.48
N ALA A 153 8.40 10.96 -4.21
CA ALA A 153 8.74 11.89 -3.14
C ALA A 153 10.15 12.44 -3.42
N PRO A 154 10.36 13.77 -3.33
CA PRO A 154 11.68 14.34 -3.58
C PRO A 154 12.73 13.61 -2.74
N ALA A 155 13.93 13.39 -3.27
CA ALA A 155 14.99 12.68 -2.56
C ALA A 155 15.27 13.28 -1.16
N LEU A 156 15.03 14.59 -0.99
CA LEU A 156 15.06 15.29 0.29
C LEU A 156 14.09 14.67 1.33
N VAL A 157 12.84 14.42 0.94
CA VAL A 157 11.79 13.86 1.81
C VAL A 157 12.12 12.41 2.17
N ILE A 158 12.52 11.60 1.17
CA ILE A 158 12.93 10.21 1.39
C ILE A 158 14.10 10.16 2.38
N ASN A 159 15.16 10.94 2.13
CA ASN A 159 16.33 10.97 3.00
C ASN A 159 16.01 11.51 4.40
N ALA A 160 15.08 12.46 4.53
CA ALA A 160 14.62 12.95 5.83
C ALA A 160 13.86 11.85 6.60
N GLY A 161 12.99 11.10 5.93
CA GLY A 161 12.29 9.96 6.52
C GLY A 161 13.23 8.85 6.97
N ILE A 162 14.22 8.49 6.14
CA ILE A 162 15.25 7.50 6.51
C ILE A 162 16.04 7.97 7.73
N ARG A 163 16.49 9.23 7.77
CA ARG A 163 17.19 9.78 8.96
C ARG A 163 16.33 9.75 10.22
N ALA A 164 15.02 10.01 10.09
CA ALA A 164 14.12 9.91 11.22
C ALA A 164 14.00 8.46 11.73
N ALA A 165 13.93 7.49 10.81
CA ALA A 165 13.92 6.06 11.16
C ALA A 165 15.23 5.64 11.84
N GLU A 166 16.39 6.03 11.31
CA GLU A 166 17.69 5.73 11.93
C GLU A 166 17.82 6.28 13.35
N ARG A 167 17.37 7.51 13.59
CA ARG A 167 17.37 8.09 14.94
C ARG A 167 16.51 7.28 15.91
N ARG A 168 15.37 6.77 15.45
CA ARG A 168 14.48 5.94 16.27
C ARG A 168 15.06 4.55 16.52
N LEU A 169 15.65 3.93 15.49
CA LEU A 169 16.15 2.56 15.53
C LEU A 169 17.57 2.47 16.13
N GLY A 170 18.31 3.57 16.18
CA GLY A 170 19.67 3.64 16.70
C GLY A 170 20.72 2.95 15.81
N VAL A 171 20.41 2.70 14.54
CA VAL A 171 21.33 2.10 13.56
C VAL A 171 21.19 2.78 12.20
N THR A 172 22.20 2.65 11.34
CA THR A 172 22.11 3.18 9.97
C THR A 172 21.27 2.28 9.08
N MET A 173 20.65 2.88 8.07
CA MET A 173 19.79 2.19 7.09
C MET A 173 20.30 2.43 5.66
N ASP A 174 21.62 2.30 5.45
CA ASP A 174 22.25 2.56 4.15
C ASP A 174 21.65 1.70 3.03
N TYR A 175 21.39 0.41 3.32
CA TYR A 175 20.72 -0.48 2.37
C TYR A 175 19.32 0.03 1.95
N VAL A 176 18.59 0.73 2.84
CA VAL A 176 17.28 1.32 2.49
C VAL A 176 17.46 2.52 1.58
N ARG A 177 18.50 3.34 1.80
CA ARG A 177 18.85 4.43 0.87
C ARG A 177 19.19 3.90 -0.51
N ASP A 178 19.94 2.81 -0.57
CA ASP A 178 20.34 2.19 -1.83
C ASP A 178 19.13 1.62 -2.57
N ILE A 179 18.21 0.94 -1.86
CA ILE A 179 16.94 0.48 -2.44
C ILE A 179 16.12 1.68 -2.96
N ALA A 180 16.00 2.76 -2.18
CA ALA A 180 15.24 3.94 -2.58
C ALA A 180 15.80 4.60 -3.86
N ARG A 181 17.13 4.60 -4.03
CA ARG A 181 17.80 5.16 -5.21
C ARG A 181 17.72 4.26 -6.42
N THR A 182 17.89 2.96 -6.23
CA THR A 182 18.02 1.98 -7.33
C THR A 182 16.67 1.41 -7.79
N SER A 183 15.71 1.23 -6.89
CA SER A 183 14.38 0.69 -7.19
C SER A 183 13.27 1.34 -6.33
N PRO A 184 12.69 2.45 -6.80
CA PRO A 184 11.57 3.12 -6.12
C PRO A 184 10.35 2.21 -5.88
N ALA A 185 10.07 1.30 -6.81
CA ALA A 185 8.98 0.34 -6.66
C ALA A 185 9.25 -0.64 -5.50
N THR A 186 10.48 -1.16 -5.36
CA THR A 186 10.87 -2.01 -4.23
C THR A 186 10.86 -1.21 -2.93
N PHE A 187 11.29 0.05 -2.95
CA PHE A 187 11.21 0.93 -1.79
C PHE A 187 9.76 1.13 -1.33
N GLY A 188 8.82 1.34 -2.26
CA GLY A 188 7.39 1.42 -1.93
C GLY A 188 6.87 0.16 -1.22
N LYS A 189 7.25 -1.03 -1.71
CA LYS A 189 6.91 -2.31 -1.03
C LYS A 189 7.56 -2.41 0.36
N LEU A 190 8.80 -1.97 0.50
CA LEU A 190 9.49 -1.95 1.79
C LEU A 190 8.76 -1.06 2.81
N GLN A 191 8.26 0.10 2.38
CA GLN A 191 7.46 0.98 3.25
C GLN A 191 6.17 0.30 3.74
N GLN A 192 5.53 -0.52 2.91
CA GLN A 192 4.35 -1.29 3.33
C GLN A 192 4.70 -2.29 4.45
N VAL A 193 5.85 -2.97 4.35
CA VAL A 193 6.33 -3.87 5.41
C VAL A 193 6.64 -3.07 6.69
N SER A 194 7.30 -1.91 6.57
CA SER A 194 7.57 -1.05 7.73
C SER A 194 6.28 -0.54 8.40
N ALA A 195 5.22 -0.26 7.64
CA ALA A 195 3.92 0.12 8.20
C ALA A 195 3.27 -1.02 8.98
N LEU A 196 3.44 -2.27 8.51
CA LEU A 196 2.98 -3.47 9.22
C LEU A 196 3.77 -3.74 10.50
N ALA A 197 5.09 -3.49 10.49
CA ALA A 197 5.98 -3.66 11.64
C ALA A 197 5.79 -2.59 12.73
N ASN A 198 5.38 -1.38 12.36
CA ASN A 198 5.19 -0.25 13.28
C ASN A 198 3.85 -0.32 14.05
N ARG A 199 3.54 -1.46 14.64
CA ARG A 199 2.37 -1.64 15.51
C ARG A 199 2.82 -1.63 16.97
N LYS A 200 2.09 -0.91 17.82
CA LYS A 200 2.31 -1.00 19.26
C LYS A 200 1.71 -2.31 19.77
N PRO A 201 2.45 -3.10 20.56
CA PRO A 201 1.89 -4.26 21.24
C PRO A 201 0.68 -3.84 22.10
N HIS A 202 -0.33 -4.70 22.16
CA HIS A 202 -1.43 -4.55 23.12
C HIS A 202 -1.04 -5.23 24.44
N GLY A 203 -1.13 -4.50 25.56
CA GLY A 203 -0.78 -5.03 26.88
C GLY A 203 0.72 -4.99 27.16
N ASP A 204 1.26 -6.03 27.80
CA ASP A 204 2.68 -6.14 28.12
C ASP A 204 3.51 -6.28 26.82
N PRO A 205 4.43 -5.35 26.53
CA PRO A 205 5.25 -5.41 25.32
C PRO A 205 6.37 -6.47 25.40
N ALA A 206 6.77 -6.93 26.60
CA ALA A 206 7.91 -7.81 26.80
C ALA A 206 7.84 -9.15 26.02
N PRO A 207 6.74 -9.93 26.03
CA PRO A 207 6.70 -11.20 25.30
C PRO A 207 6.85 -11.02 23.78
N PHE A 208 6.34 -9.93 23.21
CA PHE A 208 6.48 -9.64 21.78
C PHE A 208 7.92 -9.32 21.42
N HIS A 209 8.55 -8.43 22.17
CA HIS A 209 9.97 -8.09 21.98
C HIS A 209 10.87 -9.30 22.14
N PHE A 210 10.62 -10.17 23.12
CA PHE A 210 11.43 -11.38 23.31
C PHE A 210 11.22 -12.44 22.23
N ALA A 211 10.00 -12.63 21.73
CA ALA A 211 9.77 -13.51 20.59
C ALA A 211 10.48 -13.02 19.32
N GLY A 212 10.38 -11.72 19.01
CA GLY A 212 11.15 -11.12 17.90
C GLY A 212 12.66 -11.23 18.11
N LEU A 213 13.15 -10.92 19.32
CA LEU A 213 14.56 -10.98 19.68
C LEU A 213 15.13 -12.39 19.54
N GLY A 214 14.40 -13.42 19.98
CA GLY A 214 14.81 -14.82 19.82
C GLY A 214 14.99 -15.21 18.36
N ALA A 215 14.10 -14.73 17.49
CA ALA A 215 14.19 -15.00 16.06
C ALA A 215 15.41 -14.33 15.40
N VAL A 216 15.67 -13.05 15.71
CA VAL A 216 16.80 -12.32 15.10
C VAL A 216 18.16 -12.71 15.66
N VAL A 217 18.22 -13.18 16.91
CA VAL A 217 19.43 -13.80 17.47
C VAL A 217 19.77 -15.07 16.70
N HIS A 218 18.77 -15.91 16.38
CA HIS A 218 19.00 -17.10 15.56
C HIS A 218 19.41 -16.76 14.13
N ASP A 219 18.78 -15.76 13.50
CA ASP A 219 19.12 -15.34 12.14
C ASP A 219 20.51 -14.65 12.05
N ASP A 220 21.23 -14.49 13.18
CA ASP A 220 22.61 -13.99 13.26
C ASP A 220 22.80 -12.63 12.58
N CYS A 221 21.87 -11.70 12.85
CA CYS A 221 21.95 -10.32 12.37
C CYS A 221 22.19 -9.37 13.55
N GLY A 222 23.46 -9.08 13.87
CA GLY A 222 23.82 -8.24 15.03
C GLY A 222 23.17 -6.85 15.07
N GLU A 223 23.08 -6.15 13.93
CA GLU A 223 22.36 -4.87 13.87
C GLU A 223 20.85 -5.03 14.09
N CYS A 224 20.27 -6.15 13.63
CA CYS A 224 18.85 -6.45 13.86
C CYS A 224 18.59 -6.74 15.35
N VAL A 225 19.50 -7.48 16.00
CA VAL A 225 19.47 -7.69 17.45
C VAL A 225 19.52 -6.33 18.18
N GLN A 226 20.42 -5.43 17.80
CA GLN A 226 20.49 -4.09 18.39
C GLN A 226 19.19 -3.29 18.19
N ILE A 227 18.58 -3.35 17.00
CA ILE A 227 17.28 -2.70 16.72
C ILE A 227 16.21 -3.22 17.71
N HIS A 228 16.08 -4.53 17.86
CA HIS A 228 15.09 -5.12 18.76
C HIS A 228 15.34 -4.76 20.23
N VAL A 229 16.61 -4.68 20.66
CA VAL A 229 16.95 -4.18 22.00
C VAL A 229 16.53 -2.72 22.16
N ASN A 230 16.80 -1.85 21.18
CA ASN A 230 16.44 -0.44 21.24
C ASN A 230 14.91 -0.24 21.28
N LEU A 231 14.17 -0.99 20.45
CA LEU A 231 12.71 -0.96 20.44
C LEU A 231 12.13 -1.47 21.77
N ALA A 232 12.66 -2.57 22.31
CA ALA A 232 12.23 -3.09 23.60
C ALA A 232 12.44 -2.08 24.73
N ARG A 233 13.60 -1.41 24.78
CA ARG A 233 13.87 -0.34 25.74
C ARG A 233 12.94 0.85 25.57
N ALA A 234 12.68 1.25 24.33
CA ALA A 234 11.75 2.36 24.03
C ALA A 234 10.31 2.06 24.48
N ASP A 235 9.91 0.79 24.46
CA ASP A 235 8.61 0.33 24.96
C ASP A 235 8.62 -0.02 26.47
N GLY A 236 9.72 0.24 27.17
CA GLY A 236 9.80 0.09 28.63
C GLY A 236 10.21 -1.29 29.14
N VAL A 237 10.65 -2.20 28.27
CA VAL A 237 11.18 -3.51 28.69
C VAL A 237 12.45 -3.30 29.52
N ARG A 238 12.55 -4.02 30.65
CA ARG A 238 13.65 -3.86 31.60
C ARG A 238 15.01 -4.27 31.01
N ALA A 239 16.04 -3.49 31.34
CA ALA A 239 17.40 -3.71 30.84
C ALA A 239 18.02 -5.02 31.37
N ASP A 240 17.73 -5.40 32.62
CA ASP A 240 18.23 -6.64 33.22
C ASP A 240 17.67 -7.88 32.52
N TRP A 241 16.38 -7.90 32.18
CA TRP A 241 15.81 -8.99 31.37
C TRP A 241 16.43 -9.09 29.98
N LEU A 242 16.66 -7.95 29.30
CA LEU A 242 17.33 -7.94 28.00
C LEU A 242 18.77 -8.47 28.08
N ARG A 243 19.52 -8.11 29.14
CA ARG A 243 20.87 -8.64 29.38
C ARG A 243 20.85 -10.13 29.63
N ALA A 244 19.95 -10.61 30.48
CA ALA A 244 19.82 -12.03 30.79
C ALA A 244 19.49 -12.84 29.52
N VAL A 245 18.58 -12.36 28.69
CA VAL A 245 18.25 -13.00 27.40
C VAL A 245 19.45 -13.04 26.44
N LEU A 246 20.19 -11.92 26.30
CA LEU A 246 21.37 -11.86 25.44
C LEU A 246 22.54 -12.72 25.96
N ALA A 247 22.60 -12.98 27.26
CA ALA A 247 23.56 -13.87 27.90
C ALA A 247 23.10 -15.33 27.97
N ASP A 248 21.94 -15.65 27.39
CA ASP A 248 21.26 -16.96 27.46
C ASP A 248 20.97 -17.43 28.90
N GLN A 249 20.86 -16.49 29.85
CA GLN A 249 20.52 -16.71 31.26
C GLN A 249 19.00 -16.68 31.45
N LEU A 250 18.29 -17.60 30.78
CA LEU A 250 16.83 -17.56 30.70
C LEU A 250 16.11 -17.90 32.01
N ASP A 251 16.80 -18.49 32.98
CA ASP A 251 16.25 -18.84 34.28
C ASP A 251 16.06 -17.62 35.21
N ASP A 252 16.69 -16.50 34.87
CA ASP A 252 16.53 -15.21 35.58
C ASP A 252 15.28 -14.44 35.12
N LEU A 253 14.55 -14.96 34.12
CA LEU A 253 13.33 -14.36 33.59
C LEU A 253 12.07 -15.06 34.14
N PRO A 254 10.94 -14.33 34.24
CA PRO A 254 9.63 -14.97 34.34
C PRO A 254 9.43 -16.01 33.24
N ALA A 255 8.95 -17.21 33.60
CA ALA A 255 8.84 -18.34 32.67
C ALA A 255 8.11 -18.02 31.35
N PRO A 256 6.99 -17.26 31.32
CA PRO A 256 6.35 -16.89 30.05
C PRO A 256 7.21 -16.02 29.14
N LEU A 257 8.11 -15.20 29.70
CA LEU A 257 9.03 -14.35 28.92
C LEU A 257 10.18 -15.17 28.34
N ALA A 258 10.72 -16.11 29.13
CA ALA A 258 11.69 -17.08 28.64
C ALA A 258 11.10 -17.96 27.52
N ASP A 259 9.86 -18.42 27.66
CA ASP A 259 9.18 -19.21 26.62
C ASP A 259 8.90 -18.39 25.36
N ALA A 260 8.62 -17.08 25.45
CA ALA A 260 8.49 -16.22 24.29
C ALA A 260 9.80 -16.13 23.49
N PHE A 261 10.94 -15.92 24.18
CA PHE A 261 12.26 -15.93 23.55
C PHE A 261 12.59 -17.29 22.90
N ARG A 262 12.35 -18.39 23.63
CA ARG A 262 12.56 -19.76 23.14
C ARG A 262 11.67 -20.07 21.93
N LEU A 263 10.42 -19.62 21.93
CA LEU A 263 9.52 -19.75 20.78
C LEU A 263 10.13 -19.06 19.55
N GLY A 264 10.59 -17.82 19.68
CA GLY A 264 11.23 -17.08 18.59
C GLY A 264 12.42 -17.81 18.00
N ARG A 265 13.34 -18.30 18.85
CA ARG A 265 14.50 -19.11 18.44
C ARG A 265 14.08 -20.40 17.76
N ALA A 266 13.15 -21.14 18.35
CA ALA A 266 12.70 -22.43 17.83
C ALA A 266 11.99 -22.31 16.48
N VAL A 267 11.13 -21.31 16.30
CA VAL A 267 10.48 -21.02 15.00
C VAL A 267 11.53 -20.63 13.95
N ALA A 268 12.52 -19.83 14.33
CA ALA A 268 13.57 -19.44 13.40
C ALA A 268 14.43 -20.62 12.94
N ALA A 269 14.71 -21.56 13.85
CA ALA A 269 15.46 -22.79 13.61
C ALA A 269 14.66 -23.93 12.96
N GLY A 270 13.32 -23.83 12.92
CA GLY A 270 12.47 -24.96 12.54
C GLY A 270 12.49 -26.11 13.57
N ASP A 271 12.74 -25.81 14.84
CA ASP A 271 12.85 -26.78 15.94
C ASP A 271 11.45 -27.22 16.43
N PRO A 272 11.13 -28.54 16.42
CA PRO A 272 9.87 -29.07 16.94
C PRO A 272 9.51 -28.63 18.37
N ALA A 273 10.50 -28.25 19.20
CA ALA A 273 10.28 -27.72 20.55
C ALA A 273 9.38 -26.47 20.56
N MET A 274 9.26 -25.74 19.44
CA MET A 274 8.37 -24.59 19.28
C MET A 274 6.94 -24.89 19.74
N GLU A 275 6.45 -26.12 19.53
CA GLU A 275 5.08 -26.52 19.89
C GLU A 275 4.85 -26.48 21.41
N THR A 276 5.86 -26.86 22.18
CA THR A 276 5.79 -26.85 23.65
C THR A 276 5.73 -25.41 24.18
N TYR A 277 6.58 -24.53 23.68
CA TYR A 277 6.59 -23.10 24.06
C TYR A 277 5.29 -22.42 23.64
N ARG A 278 4.82 -22.70 22.42
CA ARG A 278 3.54 -22.19 21.89
C ARG A 278 2.37 -22.60 22.79
N ALA A 279 2.29 -23.86 23.20
CA ALA A 279 1.23 -24.37 24.06
C ALA A 279 1.21 -23.67 25.44
N ARG A 280 2.38 -23.50 26.07
CA ARG A 280 2.50 -22.79 27.36
C ARG A 280 2.11 -21.32 27.27
N LEU A 281 2.57 -20.64 26.21
CA LEU A 281 2.19 -19.24 25.94
C LEU A 281 0.69 -19.10 25.65
N GLN A 282 0.11 -20.05 24.92
CA GLN A 282 -1.33 -20.08 24.66
C GLN A 282 -2.13 -20.27 25.96
N GLN A 283 -1.66 -21.15 26.85
CA GLN A 283 -2.30 -21.37 28.15
C GLN A 283 -2.24 -20.12 29.04
N HIS A 284 -1.12 -19.38 29.01
CA HIS A 284 -0.91 -18.22 29.86
C HIS A 284 -1.54 -16.93 29.31
N TYR A 285 -1.39 -16.66 28.01
CA TYR A 285 -1.80 -15.39 27.37
C TYR A 285 -2.97 -15.52 26.40
N GLY A 286 -3.43 -16.73 26.11
CA GLY A 286 -4.50 -16.99 25.14
C GLY A 286 -4.04 -17.02 23.68
N THR A 287 -4.94 -17.50 22.82
CA THR A 287 -4.68 -17.73 21.38
C THR A 287 -4.40 -16.44 20.60
N ALA A 288 -5.06 -15.33 20.96
CA ALA A 288 -4.86 -14.04 20.28
C ALA A 288 -3.42 -13.53 20.43
N THR A 289 -2.83 -13.71 21.61
CA THR A 289 -1.43 -13.35 21.87
C THR A 289 -0.49 -14.21 21.05
N VAL A 290 -0.71 -15.52 20.97
CA VAL A 290 0.11 -16.43 20.14
C VAL A 290 0.09 -16.02 18.66
N ALA A 291 -1.07 -15.63 18.13
CA ALA A 291 -1.15 -15.12 16.75
C ALA A 291 -0.31 -13.85 16.55
N ALA A 292 -0.36 -12.93 17.51
CA ALA A 292 0.45 -11.70 17.47
C ALA A 292 1.95 -11.99 17.63
N LEU A 293 2.35 -12.95 18.48
CA LEU A 293 3.74 -13.40 18.60
C LEU A 293 4.24 -14.03 17.30
N ALA A 294 3.44 -14.86 16.64
CA ALA A 294 3.79 -15.46 15.35
C ALA A 294 4.00 -14.39 14.27
N PHE A 295 3.15 -13.37 14.25
CA PHE A 295 3.30 -12.22 13.35
C PHE A 295 4.59 -11.44 13.63
N GLU A 296 4.88 -11.15 14.91
CA GLU A 296 6.10 -10.45 15.33
C GLU A 296 7.36 -11.24 14.93
N ILE A 297 7.39 -12.54 15.16
CA ILE A 297 8.50 -13.42 14.73
C ILE A 297 8.67 -13.33 13.20
N GLY A 298 7.59 -13.40 12.43
CA GLY A 298 7.65 -13.29 10.97
C GLY A 298 8.23 -11.96 10.49
N ILE A 299 7.81 -10.85 11.09
CA ILE A 299 8.30 -9.51 10.76
C ILE A 299 9.76 -9.33 11.17
N ALA A 300 10.15 -9.78 12.36
CA ALA A 300 11.52 -9.66 12.88
C ALA A 300 12.56 -10.31 11.93
N ARG A 301 12.19 -11.40 11.26
CA ARG A 301 13.04 -12.16 10.32
C ARG A 301 13.11 -11.59 8.91
N PHE A 302 12.25 -10.62 8.58
CA PHE A 302 12.23 -10.00 7.25
C PHE A 302 13.54 -9.27 6.92
N HIS A 303 14.01 -8.41 7.83
CA HIS A 303 15.21 -7.60 7.60
C HIS A 303 16.52 -8.41 7.57
N PRO A 304 16.77 -9.39 8.46
CA PRO A 304 17.91 -10.30 8.34
C PRO A 304 17.99 -10.96 6.96
N SER A 305 16.87 -11.54 6.49
CA SER A 305 16.78 -12.22 5.21
C SER A 305 17.06 -11.27 4.03
N LEU A 306 16.46 -10.08 4.08
CA LEU A 306 16.67 -9.04 3.06
C LEU A 306 18.12 -8.57 3.01
N LYS A 307 18.73 -8.24 4.17
CA LYS A 307 20.12 -7.78 4.23
C LYS A 307 21.10 -8.84 3.74
N ARG A 308 20.84 -10.12 4.03
CA ARG A 308 21.64 -11.25 3.55
C ARG A 308 21.54 -11.39 2.02
N ALA A 309 20.33 -11.33 1.46
CA ALA A 309 20.11 -11.38 0.02
C ALA A 309 20.75 -10.20 -0.73
N LEU A 310 20.77 -9.01 -0.12
CA LEU A 310 21.44 -7.83 -0.67
C LEU A 310 22.97 -7.85 -0.50
N GLY A 311 23.53 -8.80 0.24
CA GLY A 311 24.97 -8.88 0.52
C GLY A 311 25.49 -7.78 1.47
N VAL A 312 24.60 -7.09 2.19
CA VAL A 312 24.97 -6.02 3.14
C VAL A 312 25.33 -6.59 4.51
N ALA A 313 24.64 -7.67 4.93
CA ALA A 313 25.01 -8.40 6.13
C ALA A 313 26.15 -9.37 5.81
N ARG A 314 27.39 -8.99 6.15
CA ARG A 314 28.50 -9.93 6.23
C ARG A 314 28.46 -10.59 7.60
N SER A 315 28.24 -11.90 7.64
CA SER A 315 28.15 -12.76 8.84
C SER A 315 29.39 -12.78 9.75
N CYS A 316 30.33 -11.85 9.57
CA CYS A 316 31.58 -11.80 10.33
C CYS A 316 31.95 -10.38 10.80
N THR A 317 31.04 -9.40 10.72
CA THR A 317 31.25 -8.10 11.37
C THR A 317 30.67 -8.16 12.78
N PRO A 318 31.50 -8.17 13.84
CA PRO A 318 31.00 -8.21 15.20
C PRO A 318 30.28 -6.90 15.50
N VAL A 319 28.99 -6.98 15.79
CA VAL A 319 28.21 -5.89 16.35
C VAL A 319 28.15 -6.10 17.86
N SER A 320 28.79 -5.22 18.63
CA SER A 320 28.64 -5.21 20.08
C SER A 320 27.24 -4.72 20.42
N VAL A 321 26.37 -5.64 20.82
CA VAL A 321 25.01 -5.31 21.27
C VAL A 321 25.08 -4.60 22.61
N LYS A 322 24.49 -3.40 22.69
CA LYS A 322 24.44 -2.56 23.89
C LYS A 322 23.01 -2.47 24.40
N VAL A 323 22.84 -2.67 25.71
CA VAL A 323 21.58 -2.45 26.42
C VAL A 323 21.75 -1.18 27.26
N SER A 324 21.05 -0.10 26.92
CA SER A 324 21.10 1.16 27.66
C SER A 324 20.38 1.04 29.01
N ASP A 325 20.96 1.60 30.07
CA ASP A 325 20.33 1.62 31.40
C ASP A 325 19.16 2.62 31.53
N GLY A 326 19.05 3.55 30.58
CA GLY A 326 18.12 4.67 30.62
C GLY A 326 18.89 5.97 30.44
#